data_AF-A0A4P6FHB6-F1
#
_entry.id   AF-A0A4P6FHB6-F1
#
_cell.length_a   1.000
_cell.length_b   1.000
_cell.length_c   1.000
_cell.angle_alpha   90.00
_cell.angle_beta   90.00
_cell.angle_gamma   90.00
#
_symmetry.space_group_name_H-M   'P 1'
#
loop_
_entity.id
_entity.type
_entity.pdbx_description
1 polymer ?
#
loop_
_entity_poly.entity_id
_entity_poly.type
_entity_poly.pdbx_seq_one_letter_code
_entity_poly.pdbx_strand_id
1 'polypeptide(L)'
;MTNLTHIFGASDDLIEVEGEISDELYPRLRDAIPDTVSVGLADGREVLINVEYGYDGIWRLTPTTHVDLVTITAARGDGEPDDVDGCPGYSDKASIAGATSVHLLSQEGAR
;
A
#
# COMPACT_ATOMS: atom_id res chain seq x y z
N MET A 1 -20.95 -0.77 9.80
CA MET A 1 -20.13 -1.16 8.65
C MET A 1 -18.70 -0.94 9.07
N THR A 2 -17.87 -1.97 9.10
CA THR A 2 -16.42 -1.81 9.29
C THR A 2 -15.89 -1.15 8.03
N ASN A 3 -15.32 0.06 8.17
CA ASN A 3 -14.64 0.73 7.08
C ASN A 3 -13.43 -0.13 6.70
N LEU A 4 -13.42 -0.69 5.49
CA LEU A 4 -12.30 -1.50 4.99
C LEU A 4 -11.54 -0.62 4.01
N THR A 5 -10.23 -0.47 4.24
CA THR A 5 -9.34 0.29 3.37
C THR A 5 -8.42 -0.67 2.65
N HIS A 6 -8.33 -0.52 1.33
CA HIS A 6 -7.41 -1.24 0.48
C HIS A 6 -6.26 -0.35 0.05
N ILE A 7 -5.05 -0.92 0.05
CA ILE A 7 -3.84 -0.26 -0.42
C ILE A 7 -3.18 -1.21 -1.41
N PHE A 8 -2.89 -0.73 -2.62
CA PHE A 8 -2.24 -1.48 -3.69
C PHE A 8 -1.57 -0.53 -4.68
N GLY A 9 -0.57 -1.00 -5.42
CA GLY A 9 0.00 -0.26 -6.52
C GLY A 9 -0.90 -0.22 -7.74
N ALA A 10 -1.03 0.96 -8.34
CA ALA A 10 -1.90 1.23 -9.50
C ALA A 10 -1.14 1.58 -10.79
N SER A 11 0.15 1.96 -10.69
CA SER A 11 1.09 2.13 -11.80
C SER A 11 2.51 1.83 -11.33
N ASP A 12 3.50 1.88 -12.20
CA ASP A 12 4.92 1.70 -11.87
C ASP A 12 5.48 2.71 -10.85
N ASP A 13 4.85 3.86 -10.65
CA ASP A 13 5.24 4.87 -9.67
C ASP A 13 4.10 5.29 -8.73
N LEU A 14 3.04 4.50 -8.63
CA LEU A 14 1.80 4.91 -7.96
C LEU A 14 1.23 3.84 -7.02
N ILE A 15 0.93 4.23 -5.78
CA ILE A 15 0.06 3.48 -4.87
C ILE A 15 -1.31 4.15 -4.78
N GLU A 16 -2.36 3.35 -4.91
CA GLU A 16 -3.75 3.70 -4.68
C GLU A 16 -4.21 3.28 -3.28
N VAL A 17 -5.05 4.12 -2.70
CA VAL A 17 -5.74 3.89 -1.43
C VAL A 17 -7.24 4.03 -1.70
N GLU A 18 -7.98 2.93 -1.68
CA GLU A 18 -9.43 2.99 -1.93
C GLU A 18 -10.12 3.86 -0.88
N GLY A 19 -10.89 4.85 -1.35
CA GLY A 19 -11.62 5.81 -0.54
C GLY A 19 -11.37 7.26 -0.97
N GLU A 20 -10.19 7.57 -1.50
CA GLU A 20 -9.87 8.84 -2.16
C GLU A 20 -8.86 8.60 -3.28
N ILE A 21 -9.33 8.60 -4.53
CA ILE A 21 -8.53 8.49 -5.78
C ILE A 21 -7.55 9.68 -5.95
N SER A 22 -7.38 10.54 -4.95
CA SER A 22 -6.60 11.79 -5.02
C SER A 22 -5.27 11.77 -4.28
N ASP A 23 -4.99 10.80 -3.42
CA ASP A 23 -3.68 10.69 -2.76
C ASP A 23 -2.81 9.70 -3.53
N GLU A 24 -2.37 10.14 -4.70
CA GLU A 24 -1.30 9.48 -5.46
C GLU A 24 -0.02 9.51 -4.62
N LEU A 25 0.37 8.37 -4.07
CA LEU A 25 1.64 8.24 -3.38
C LEU A 25 2.68 7.81 -4.42
N TYR A 26 3.74 8.61 -4.53
CA TYR A 26 4.82 8.44 -5.51
C TYR A 26 6.08 7.86 -4.85
N PRO A 27 6.11 6.57 -4.49
CA PRO A 27 7.31 5.96 -3.93
C PRO A 27 8.44 5.92 -4.97
N ARG A 28 9.68 6.01 -4.49
CA ARG A 28 10.85 6.06 -5.36
C ARG A 28 11.07 4.73 -6.06
N LEU A 29 11.04 4.79 -7.39
CA LEU A 29 11.45 3.70 -8.27
C LEU A 29 12.93 3.33 -8.01
N ARG A 30 13.16 2.07 -7.60
CA ARG A 30 14.45 1.35 -7.70
C ARG A 30 15.63 1.77 -6.81
N ASP A 31 15.42 2.43 -5.68
CA ASP A 31 16.54 2.83 -4.79
C ASP A 31 16.50 2.19 -3.39
N ALA A 32 16.32 0.86 -3.29
CA ALA A 32 16.58 -0.03 -2.14
C ALA A 32 16.02 0.33 -0.72
N ILE A 33 15.38 1.49 -0.56
CA ILE A 33 14.73 1.95 0.66
C ILE A 33 13.24 1.95 0.34
N PRO A 34 12.48 0.96 0.84
CA PRO A 34 11.04 0.97 0.75
C PRO A 34 10.49 2.27 1.34
N ASP A 35 9.55 2.91 0.66
CA ASP A 35 8.80 3.98 1.29
C ASP A 35 7.80 3.38 2.27
N THR A 36 7.37 4.15 3.26
CA THR A 36 6.49 3.64 4.32
C THR A 36 5.17 4.38 4.29
N VAL A 37 4.08 3.63 4.18
CA VAL A 37 2.71 4.11 4.37
C VAL A 37 2.33 3.91 5.83
N SER A 38 1.92 4.99 6.49
CA SER A 38 1.30 4.95 7.82
C SER A 38 -0.22 4.95 7.68
N VAL A 39 -0.88 4.06 8.42
CA VAL A 39 -2.33 3.91 8.49
C VAL A 39 -2.78 4.06 9.94
N GLY A 40 -3.50 5.14 10.22
CA GLY A 40 -4.09 5.38 11.54
C GLY A 40 -5.40 4.60 11.70
N LEU A 41 -5.60 4.01 12.88
CA LEU A 41 -6.80 3.27 13.24
C LEU A 41 -7.66 4.05 14.26
N ALA A 42 -8.96 3.76 14.28
CA ALA A 42 -9.92 4.41 15.17
C ALA A 42 -9.63 4.24 16.68
N ASP A 43 -8.87 3.21 17.06
CA ASP A 43 -8.45 2.96 18.44
C ASP A 43 -7.11 3.63 18.81
N GLY A 44 -6.56 4.43 17.91
CA GLY A 44 -5.30 5.17 18.09
C GLY A 44 -4.05 4.37 17.77
N ARG A 45 -4.16 3.12 17.30
CA ARG A 45 -3.01 2.35 16.78
C ARG A 45 -2.61 2.82 15.38
N GLU A 46 -1.35 2.57 15.04
CA GLU A 46 -0.76 2.93 13.75
C GLU A 46 -0.11 1.70 13.09
N VAL A 47 -0.62 1.35 11.90
CA VAL A 47 -0.04 0.30 11.05
C VAL A 47 0.94 0.95 10.08
N LEU A 48 2.15 0.42 9.99
CA LEU A 48 3.16 0.82 9.02
C LEU A 48 3.30 -0.27 7.95
N ILE A 49 3.22 0.11 6.68
CA ILE A 49 3.42 -0.77 5.53
C ILE A 49 4.58 -0.25 4.71
N ASN A 50 5.60 -1.07 4.53
CA ASN A 50 6.64 -0.81 3.57
C ASN A 50 6.13 -1.12 2.17
N VAL A 51 6.44 -0.23 1.24
CA VAL A 51 6.06 -0.28 -0.16
C VAL A 51 7.33 -0.32 -0.99
N GLU A 52 7.44 -1.32 -1.86
CA GLU A 52 8.57 -1.49 -2.75
C GLU A 52 8.08 -1.89 -4.15
N TYR A 53 8.61 -1.25 -5.18
CA TYR A 53 8.46 -1.73 -6.56
C TYR A 53 9.65 -2.59 -6.94
N GLY A 54 9.40 -3.90 -7.06
CA GLY A 54 10.44 -4.88 -7.35
C GLY A 54 10.96 -4.80 -8.78
N TYR A 55 12.16 -5.35 -9.00
CA TYR A 55 12.74 -5.50 -10.34
C TYR A 55 11.93 -6.46 -11.25
N ASP A 56 11.07 -7.28 -10.64
CA ASP A 56 10.09 -8.13 -11.31
C ASP A 56 8.86 -7.36 -11.81
N GLY A 57 8.80 -6.04 -11.57
CA GLY A 57 7.66 -5.19 -11.94
C GLY A 57 6.45 -5.39 -11.03
N ILE A 58 6.66 -5.92 -9.81
CA ILE A 58 5.59 -6.19 -8.86
C ILE A 58 5.69 -5.25 -7.66
N TRP A 59 4.57 -4.66 -7.28
CA TRP A 59 4.45 -3.95 -6.00
C TRP A 59 4.39 -4.93 -4.84
N ARG A 60 5.31 -4.77 -3.91
CA ARG A 60 5.40 -5.54 -2.68
C ARG A 60 4.96 -4.70 -1.50
N LEU A 61 4.01 -5.22 -0.74
CA LEU A 61 3.50 -4.57 0.45
C LEU A 61 3.84 -5.41 1.68
N THR A 62 4.66 -4.85 2.57
CA THR A 62 5.12 -5.55 3.77
C THR A 62 4.71 -4.77 5.03
N PRO A 63 3.70 -5.23 5.78
CA PRO A 63 3.37 -4.67 7.08
C PRO A 63 4.53 -4.87 8.05
N THR A 64 4.92 -3.81 8.76
CA THR A 64 6.03 -3.83 9.74
C THR A 64 5.57 -3.63 11.18
N THR A 65 4.38 -3.04 11.39
CA THR A 65 3.73 -2.94 12.71
C THR A 65 2.31 -3.49 12.66
N HIS A 66 1.85 -4.03 13.79
CA HIS A 66 0.49 -4.59 13.94
C HIS A 66 0.07 -5.50 12.77
N VAL A 67 0.97 -6.40 12.36
CA VAL A 67 0.82 -7.28 11.19
C VAL A 67 -0.44 -8.16 11.27
N ASP A 68 -0.96 -8.40 12.48
CA ASP A 68 -2.19 -9.10 12.75
C ASP A 68 -3.45 -8.35 12.29
N LEU A 69 -3.34 -7.05 12.01
CA LEU A 69 -4.44 -6.19 11.55
C LEU A 69 -4.46 -6.01 10.03
N VAL A 70 -3.45 -6.53 9.33
CA VAL A 70 -3.33 -6.40 7.87
C VAL A 70 -3.45 -7.76 7.21
N THR A 71 -4.35 -7.88 6.25
CA THR A 71 -4.38 -9.03 5.36
C THR A 71 -3.67 -8.66 4.05
N ILE A 72 -2.61 -9.40 3.71
CA ILE A 72 -1.94 -9.27 2.41
C ILE A 72 -2.46 -10.35 1.46
N THR A 73 -2.97 -9.91 0.32
CA THR A 73 -3.21 -10.77 -0.85
C THR A 73 -2.05 -10.56 -1.82
N ALA A 74 -1.31 -11.63 -2.14
CA ALA A 74 -0.14 -11.51 -3.01
C ALA A 74 -0.55 -11.22 -4.46
N ALA A 75 0.32 -10.48 -5.17
CA ALA A 75 0.23 -10.26 -6.60
C ALA A 75 0.07 -11.58 -7.37
N ARG A 76 -0.79 -11.58 -8.39
CA ARG A 76 -1.03 -12.74 -9.26
C ARG A 76 -0.16 -12.74 -10.53
N GLY A 77 0.34 -11.58 -10.93
CA GLY A 77 1.18 -11.36 -12.11
C GLY A 77 0.61 -10.29 -13.06
N ASP A 78 1.48 -9.66 -13.85
CA ASP A 78 1.19 -8.54 -14.76
C ASP A 78 0.16 -8.85 -15.87
N GLY A 79 -0.03 -10.13 -16.20
CA GLY A 79 -1.04 -10.57 -17.19
C GLY A 79 -2.43 -10.85 -16.61
N GLU A 80 -2.59 -10.75 -15.30
CA GLU A 80 -3.83 -11.12 -14.62
C GLU A 80 -4.81 -9.94 -14.57
N PRO A 81 -6.12 -10.18 -14.71
CA PRO A 81 -7.11 -9.13 -14.63
C PRO A 81 -7.15 -8.53 -13.23
N ASP A 82 -7.56 -7.26 -13.18
CA ASP A 82 -7.85 -6.55 -11.93
C ASP A 82 -8.87 -7.33 -11.10
N ASP A 83 -8.74 -7.26 -9.78
CA ASP A 83 -9.78 -7.79 -8.91
C ASP A 83 -11.00 -6.85 -8.79
N VAL A 84 -11.94 -7.20 -7.92
CA VAL A 84 -13.20 -6.46 -7.75
C VAL A 84 -12.99 -5.03 -7.21
N ASP A 85 -11.84 -4.78 -6.59
CA ASP A 85 -11.45 -3.51 -5.99
C ASP A 85 -10.48 -2.75 -6.94
N GLY A 86 -10.38 -3.14 -8.21
CA GLY A 86 -9.51 -2.48 -9.20
C GLY A 86 -8.01 -2.73 -9.00
N CYS A 87 -7.62 -3.58 -8.04
CA CYS A 87 -6.21 -3.88 -7.81
C CYS A 87 -5.63 -4.69 -8.98
N PRO A 88 -4.57 -4.19 -9.65
CA PRO A 88 -3.98 -4.90 -10.78
C PRO A 88 -3.26 -6.16 -10.34
N GLY A 89 -3.12 -7.10 -11.27
CA GLY A 89 -2.46 -8.38 -11.01
C GLY A 89 -1.00 -8.27 -10.57
N TYR A 90 -0.30 -7.19 -10.94
CA TYR A 90 1.10 -6.94 -10.58
C TYR A 90 1.29 -6.26 -9.20
N SER A 91 0.26 -6.18 -8.35
CA SER A 91 0.41 -5.63 -7.00
C SER A 91 -0.03 -6.59 -5.91
N ASP A 92 0.72 -6.64 -4.82
CA ASP A 92 0.18 -7.09 -3.54
C ASP A 92 -0.95 -6.13 -3.12
N LYS A 93 -1.99 -6.65 -2.46
CA LYS A 93 -3.08 -5.86 -1.89
C LYS A 93 -3.08 -5.99 -0.38
N ALA A 94 -2.97 -4.86 0.32
CA ALA A 94 -3.17 -4.80 1.76
C ALA A 94 -4.61 -4.40 2.08
N SER A 95 -5.25 -5.13 2.98
CA SER A 95 -6.61 -4.87 3.46
C SER A 95 -6.61 -4.63 4.96
N ILE A 96 -7.11 -3.47 5.40
CA ILE A 96 -7.08 -3.03 6.81
C ILE A 96 -8.47 -2.58 7.23
N ALA A 97 -8.96 -3.14 8.33
CA ALA A 97 -10.25 -2.76 8.90
C ALA A 97 -10.10 -1.63 9.93
N GLY A 98 -11.00 -0.64 9.87
CA GLY A 98 -11.06 0.44 10.86
C GLY A 98 -10.03 1.54 10.65
N ALA A 99 -9.45 1.65 9.45
CA ALA A 99 -8.59 2.75 9.06
C ALA A 99 -9.37 4.07 9.07
N THR A 100 -8.73 5.10 9.62
CA THR A 100 -9.25 6.46 9.74
C THR A 100 -8.40 7.50 9.01
N SER A 101 -7.15 7.18 8.71
CA SER A 101 -6.23 8.02 7.94
C SER A 101 -5.16 7.16 7.27
N VAL A 102 -4.67 7.61 6.12
CA VAL A 102 -3.55 6.97 5.40
C VAL A 102 -2.62 8.07 4.92
N HIS A 103 -1.32 7.93 5.17
CA HIS A 103 -0.30 8.91 4.79
C HIS A 103 0.96 8.20 4.31
N LEU A 104 1.56 8.69 3.22
CA LEU A 104 2.95 8.34 2.94
C LEU A 104 3.85 9.10 3.91
N LEU A 105 4.69 8.37 4.63
CA LEU A 105 5.78 8.98 5.38
C LEU A 105 6.84 9.40 4.36
N SER A 106 6.74 10.64 3.88
CA SER A 106 7.82 11.22 3.08
C SER A 106 9.10 11.22 3.92
N GLN A 107 10.19 10.73 3.33
CA GLN A 107 11.52 10.92 3.89
C GLN A 107 11.93 12.39 3.67
N GLU A 108 11.30 13.33 4.37
CA GLU A 108 11.86 14.68 4.50
C GLU A 108 13.16 14.58 5.30
N GLY A 109 14.30 14.48 4.60
CA GLY A 109 15.61 14.64 5.23
C GLY A 109 16.78 13.92 4.58
N ALA A 110 17.16 14.30 3.35
CA ALA A 110 18.56 14.17 2.90
C ALA A 110 18.87 15.11 1.72
N ARG A 111 18.85 16.43 1.96
CA ARG A 111 19.77 17.37 1.31
C ARG A 111 20.12 18.50 2.27
#